data_AF-A0A2A5M3B2-F1
#
_entry.id   AF-A0A2A5M3B2-F1
#
_cell.length_a   1.000
_cell.length_b   1.000
_cell.length_c   1.000
_cell.angle_alpha   90.00
_cell.angle_beta   90.00
_cell.angle_gamma   90.00
#
_symmetry.space_group_name_H-M   'P 1'
#
loop_
_entity.id
_entity.type
_entity.pdbx_description
1 polymer ?
#
loop_
_entity_poly.entity_id
_entity_poly.type
_entity_poly.pdbx_seq_one_letter_code
_entity_poly.pdbx_strand_id
1 'polypeptide(L)'
;VNASFLERGERFDQIYDEFEKQTGGEGGIKTIRKMLDFHLVKLEFKKGRFVKGFGQAYDIENGNVAHVGASGNPHKFPHKH
;
A
#
# COMPACT_ATOMS: atom_id res chain seq x y z
N VAL A 1 -8.95 -4.52 -1.17
CA VAL A 1 -8.31 -4.70 0.16
C VAL A 1 -9.38 -5.11 1.16
N ASN A 2 -9.04 -5.90 2.18
CA ASN A 2 -9.88 -6.04 3.38
C ASN A 2 -9.24 -5.25 4.52
N ALA A 3 -10.06 -4.75 5.44
CA ALA A 3 -9.61 -3.96 6.58
C ALA A 3 -10.21 -4.52 7.87
N SER A 4 -9.42 -4.57 8.94
CA SER A 4 -9.88 -4.92 10.27
C SER A 4 -9.20 -4.05 11.34
N PHE A 5 -9.96 -3.66 12.36
CA PHE A 5 -9.40 -2.92 13.50
C PHE A 5 -8.46 -3.80 14.31
N LEU A 6 -7.35 -3.21 14.74
CA LEU A 6 -6.43 -3.79 15.71
C LEU A 6 -6.59 -3.04 17.02
N GLU A 7 -7.03 -3.76 18.05
CA GLU A 7 -7.15 -3.22 19.41
C GLU A 7 -5.79 -2.84 20.00
N ARG A 8 -5.82 -1.91 20.96
CA ARG A 8 -4.63 -1.50 21.71
C ARG A 8 -4.12 -2.62 22.60
N GLY A 9 -2.80 -2.74 22.71
CA GLY A 9 -2.09 -3.77 23.46
C GLY A 9 -0.67 -3.97 22.94
N GLU A 10 -0.03 -5.07 23.29
CA GLU A 10 1.38 -5.35 22.95
C GLU A 10 1.65 -5.26 21.44
N ARG A 11 0.75 -5.79 20.61
CA ARG A 11 0.92 -5.78 19.16
C ARG A 11 0.75 -4.39 18.56
N PHE A 12 -0.15 -3.57 19.12
CA PHE A 12 -0.30 -2.17 18.73
C PHE A 12 1.00 -1.41 18.99
N ASP A 13 1.60 -1.59 20.17
CA ASP A 13 2.83 -0.91 20.55
C ASP A 13 4.00 -1.31 19.66
N GLN A 14 4.18 -2.61 19.39
CA GLN A 14 5.22 -3.08 18.47
C GLN A 14 5.11 -2.47 17.06
N ILE A 15 3.89 -2.36 16.52
CA ILE A 15 3.66 -1.77 15.19
C ILE A 15 3.96 -0.27 15.23
N TYR A 16 3.53 0.42 16.28
CA TYR A 16 3.75 1.86 16.42
C TYR A 16 5.23 2.19 16.65
N ASP A 17 5.97 1.36 17.39
CA ASP A 17 7.41 1.52 17.60
C ASP A 17 8.18 1.40 16.27
N GLU A 18 7.81 0.42 15.43
CA GLU A 18 8.40 0.29 14.09
C GLU A 18 8.00 1.45 13.18
N PHE A 19 6.76 1.94 13.27
CA PHE A 19 6.32 3.14 12.54
C PHE A 19 7.10 4.39 12.96
N GLU A 20 7.32 4.60 14.27
CA GLU A 20 8.16 5.68 14.79
C GLU A 20 9.61 5.55 14.31
N LYS A 21 10.17 4.34 14.31
CA LYS A 21 11.53 4.08 13.82
C LYS A 21 11.70 4.40 12.33
N GLN A 22 10.73 4.06 11.49
CA GLN A 22 10.78 4.35 10.05
C GLN A 22 10.60 5.84 9.72
N THR A 23 9.87 6.56 10.56
CA THR A 23 9.51 7.98 10.34
C THR A 23 10.38 8.97 11.12
N GLY A 24 11.22 8.49 12.05
CA GLY A 24 12.00 9.33 12.97
C GLY A 24 11.23 9.79 14.21
N GLY A 25 9.92 9.52 14.31
CA GLY A 25 9.11 9.78 15.50
C GLY A 25 8.85 11.26 15.81
N GLU A 26 9.15 12.16 14.87
CA GLU A 26 8.88 13.60 14.97
C GLU A 26 7.47 13.95 14.44
N GLY A 27 7.14 15.24 14.32
CA GLY A 27 5.93 15.69 13.61
C GLY A 27 4.59 15.35 14.29
N GLY A 28 4.60 15.08 15.60
CA GLY A 28 3.38 14.80 16.36
C GLY A 28 2.92 13.34 16.35
N ILE A 29 3.68 12.42 15.75
CA ILE A 29 3.39 10.97 15.75
C ILE A 29 3.22 10.44 17.18
N LYS A 30 4.12 10.84 18.09
CA LYS A 30 4.05 10.48 19.53
C LYS A 30 2.81 11.05 20.23
N THR A 31 2.25 12.15 19.72
CA THR A 31 1.04 12.76 20.25
C THR A 31 -0.18 11.94 19.84
N ILE A 32 -0.35 11.66 18.54
CA ILE A 32 -1.50 10.90 18.03
C ILE A 32 -1.51 9.44 18.51
N ARG A 33 -0.35 8.85 18.83
CA ARG A 33 -0.27 7.52 19.47
C ARG A 33 -1.11 7.43 20.74
N LYS A 34 -1.16 8.50 21.53
CA LYS A 34 -1.84 8.57 22.83
C LYS A 34 -3.33 8.93 22.72
N MET A 35 -3.78 9.38 21.55
CA MET A 35 -5.16 9.78 21.31
C MET A 35 -6.04 8.54 21.13
N LEU A 36 -7.02 8.34 22.01
CA LEU A 36 -7.84 7.12 22.06
C LEU A 36 -8.84 6.99 20.90
N ASP A 37 -9.14 8.10 20.23
CA ASP A 37 -9.93 8.18 19.00
C ASP A 37 -9.16 7.68 17.76
N PHE A 38 -7.83 7.54 17.85
CA PHE A 38 -7.02 6.92 16.79
C PHE A 38 -6.89 5.41 16.98
N HIS A 39 -7.10 4.70 15.86
CA HIS A 39 -7.09 3.23 15.78
C HIS A 39 -6.10 2.76 14.72
N LEU A 40 -5.46 1.62 14.95
CA LEU A 40 -4.71 0.92 13.91
C LEU A 40 -5.65 0.00 13.13
N VAL A 41 -5.49 -0.01 11.81
CA VAL A 41 -6.28 -0.86 10.91
C VAL A 41 -5.33 -1.73 10.11
N LYS A 42 -5.48 -3.05 10.25
CA LYS A 42 -4.74 -4.02 9.44
C LYS A 42 -5.35 -4.06 8.04
N LEU A 43 -4.49 -3.99 7.02
CA LEU A 43 -4.89 -4.14 5.63
C LEU A 43 -4.42 -5.49 5.08
N GLU A 44 -5.34 -6.23 4.47
CA GLU A 44 -5.05 -7.47 3.75
C GLU A 44 -5.20 -7.22 2.25
N PHE A 45 -4.06 -7.26 1.55
CA PHE A 45 -4.00 -7.01 0.11
C PHE A 45 -4.64 -8.16 -0.67
N LYS A 46 -5.39 -7.81 -1.72
CA LYS A 46 -5.99 -8.75 -2.69
C LYS A 46 -5.21 -8.64 -4.01
N LYS A 47 -5.92 -8.38 -5.12
CA LYS A 47 -5.30 -8.03 -6.39
C LYS A 47 -4.66 -6.65 -6.31
N GLY A 48 -3.47 -6.52 -6.87
CA GLY A 48 -2.70 -5.28 -6.98
C GLY A 48 -2.31 -5.02 -8.42
N ARG A 49 -2.00 -3.74 -8.70
CA ARG A 49 -1.43 -3.29 -9.98
C ARG A 49 -0.18 -2.47 -9.66
N PHE A 50 0.93 -2.82 -10.28
CA PHE A 50 2.18 -2.08 -10.18
C PHE A 50 2.56 -1.51 -11.55
N VAL A 51 2.86 -0.22 -11.61
CA VAL A 51 3.30 0.48 -12.83
C VAL A 51 4.61 1.18 -12.53
N LYS A 52 5.65 0.88 -13.31
CA LYS A 52 6.99 1.46 -13.14
C LYS A 52 7.53 2.21 -14.38
N GLY A 53 6.74 2.30 -15.43
CA GLY A 53 7.10 2.97 -16.68
C GLY A 53 6.08 2.73 -17.79
N PHE A 54 6.29 3.38 -18.94
CA PHE A 54 5.45 3.19 -20.12
C PHE A 54 5.50 1.73 -20.60
N GLY A 55 4.34 1.10 -20.78
CA GLY A 55 4.23 -0.32 -21.14
C GLY A 55 4.67 -1.29 -20.03
N GLN A 56 4.99 -0.82 -18.82
CA GLN A 56 5.51 -1.62 -17.72
C GLN A 56 4.49 -1.69 -16.57
N ALA A 57 3.33 -2.29 -16.87
CA ALA A 57 2.27 -2.57 -15.91
C ALA A 57 2.24 -4.06 -15.56
N TYR A 58 2.04 -4.37 -14.29
CA TYR A 58 2.06 -5.73 -13.75
C TYR A 58 0.87 -5.96 -12.81
N ASP A 59 0.14 -7.05 -13.04
CA ASP A 59 -0.87 -7.54 -12.09
C ASP A 59 -0.20 -8.41 -11.02
N ILE A 60 -0.65 -8.23 -9.77
CA ILE A 60 -0.15 -8.95 -8.60
C ILE A 60 -1.34 -9.65 -7.93
N GLU A 61 -1.27 -10.97 -7.80
CA GLU A 61 -2.30 -11.76 -7.12
C GLU A 61 -1.70 -13.03 -6.53
N ASN A 62 -1.86 -13.24 -5.21
CA ASN A 62 -1.40 -14.45 -4.50
C ASN A 62 0.07 -14.83 -4.77
N GLY A 63 0.96 -13.84 -4.80
CA GLY A 63 2.39 -14.03 -5.09
C GLY A 63 2.75 -14.12 -6.57
N ASN A 64 1.76 -14.23 -7.46
CA ASN A 64 1.99 -14.18 -8.90
C ASN A 64 2.12 -12.73 -9.37
N VAL A 65 3.12 -12.47 -10.22
CA VAL A 65 3.33 -11.18 -10.89
C VAL A 65 3.29 -11.42 -12.40
N ALA A 66 2.31 -10.82 -13.08
CA ALA A 66 2.11 -11.01 -14.52
C ALA A 66 2.19 -9.67 -15.26
N HIS A 67 2.97 -9.62 -16.35
CA HIS A 67 3.03 -8.43 -17.21
C HIS A 67 1.72 -8.29 -18.00
N VAL A 68 1.13 -7.09 -17.96
CA VAL A 68 -0.16 -6.81 -18.61
C VAL A 68 0.00 -6.62 -20.13
N GLY A 69 1.17 -6.17 -20.59
CA GLY A 69 1.39 -5.73 -21.97
C GLY A 69 1.81 -6.82 -22.96
N ALA A 70 1.61 -8.11 -22.65
CA ALA A 70 1.99 -9.21 -23.55
C ALA A 70 1.32 -9.13 -24.93
N SER A 71 0.16 -8.47 -25.02
CA SER A 71 -0.61 -8.29 -26.26
C SER A 71 -0.24 -7.04 -27.08
N GLY A 72 0.86 -6.37 -26.76
CA GLY A 72 1.33 -5.17 -27.47
C GLY A 72 0.82 -3.86 -26.88
N ASN A 73 0.96 -2.76 -27.64
CA ASN A 73 0.57 -1.43 -27.18
C ASN A 73 -0.97 -1.30 -27.13
N PRO A 74 -1.57 -1.11 -25.94
CA PRO A 74 -3.02 -1.01 -25.82
C PRO A 74 -3.57 0.37 -26.25
N HIS A 75 -2.71 1.36 -26.48
CA HIS A 75 -3.11 2.70 -26.85
C HIS A 75 -3.42 2.82 -28.35
N LYS A 76 -4.51 3.52 -28.67
CA LYS A 76 -4.83 3.92 -30.05
C LYS A 76 -4.29 5.31 -30.30
N PHE A 77 -3.50 5.47 -31.35
CA PHE A 77 -3.03 6.79 -31.79
C PHE A 77 -3.92 7.28 -32.92
N PRO A 78 -4.41 8.53 -32.88
CA PRO A 78 -5.03 9.16 -34.03
C PRO A 78 -3.91 9.51 -35.01
N HIS A 79 -3.42 8.56 -35.81
CA HIS A 79 -2.52 8.91 -36.90
C HIS A 79 -3.31 9.78 -37.89
N LYS A 80 -3.14 11.10 -37.78
CA LYS A 80 -3.55 12.09 -38.78
C LYS A 80 -2.31 12.86 -39.19
N HIS A 81 -1.66 12.38 -40.25
CA HIS A 81 -0.85 13.19 -41.13
C HIS A 81 -1.27 12.87 -42.56
#